data_AF-A0AAJ2IJ23-F1
#
_entry.id   AF-A0AAJ2IJ23-F1
#
_cell.length_a   1.000
_cell.length_b   1.000
_cell.length_c   1.000
_cell.angle_alpha   90.00
_cell.angle_beta   90.00
_cell.angle_gamma   90.00
#
_symmetry.space_group_name_H-M   'P 1'
#
loop_
_entity.id
_entity.type
_entity.pdbx_description
1 polymer ?
#
loop_
_entity_poly.entity_id
_entity_poly.type
_entity_poly.pdbx_seq_one_letter_code
_entity_poly.pdbx_strand_id
1 'polypeptide(L)' 'MPTDTDTRYPAADLAKLHVDAYTLRHVDNLTWDQVAAALDEPVAVVKDWAQTYIDRTDAAAAEQQMSLFD' A
#
# COMPACT_ATOMS: atom_id res chain seq x y z
N MET A 1 12.87 1.79 4.54
CA MET A 1 12.88 1.59 6.01
C MET A 1 11.42 1.53 6.42
N PRO A 2 10.93 0.51 7.13
CA PRO A 2 9.57 0.53 7.65
C PRO A 2 9.42 1.83 8.44
N THR A 3 8.39 2.62 8.09
CA THR A 3 8.07 3.83 8.85
C THR A 3 7.78 3.40 10.29
N ASP A 4 8.16 4.20 11.29
CA ASP A 4 7.93 3.92 12.73
C ASP A 4 6.45 3.61 13.06
N THR A 5 5.56 3.91 12.12
CA THR A 5 4.14 3.61 12.14
C THR A 5 3.78 2.16 11.79
N ASP A 6 4.57 1.53 10.94
CA ASP A 6 4.36 0.16 10.45
C ASP A 6 4.45 -0.87 11.59
N THR A 7 5.29 -0.59 12.60
CA THR A 7 5.46 -1.44 13.80
C THR A 7 4.34 -1.28 14.83
N ARG A 8 3.49 -0.25 14.70
CA ARG A 8 2.33 -0.02 15.59
C ARG A 8 1.16 -0.94 15.30
N TYR A 9 1.12 -1.55 14.11
CA TYR A 9 0.03 -2.40 13.65
C TYR A 9 0.45 -3.86 13.56
N PRO A 10 -0.43 -4.81 13.88
CA PRO A 10 -0.17 -6.22 13.59
C PRO A 10 -0.10 -6.42 12.08
N ALA A 11 0.77 -7.34 11.62
CA ALA A 11 1.08 -7.52 10.20
C ALA A 11 -0.14 -7.74 9.29
N ALA A 12 -1.20 -8.38 9.81
CA ALA A 12 -2.44 -8.61 9.08
C ALA A 12 -3.24 -7.32 8.85
N ASP A 13 -3.35 -6.46 9.85
CA ASP A 13 -4.01 -5.15 9.72
C ASP A 13 -3.17 -4.19 8.89
N LEU A 14 -1.85 -4.25 9.04
CA LEU A 14 -0.94 -3.46 8.23
C LEU A 14 -1.07 -3.78 6.74
N ALA A 15 -1.15 -5.06 6.37
CA ALA A 15 -1.37 -5.47 4.99
C ALA A 15 -2.70 -4.94 4.43
N LYS A 16 -3.75 -4.87 5.27
CA LYS A 16 -5.02 -4.24 4.89
C LYS A 16 -4.88 -2.74 4.70
N LEU A 17 -4.19 -2.04 5.60
CA LEU A 17 -3.93 -0.60 5.49
C LEU A 17 -3.16 -0.24 4.21
N HIS A 18 -2.23 -1.09 3.78
CA HIS A 18 -1.52 -0.93 2.49
C HIS A 18 -2.48 -1.03 1.30
N VAL A 19 -3.38 -2.02 1.30
CA VAL A 19 -4.42 -2.20 0.27
C VAL A 19 -5.42 -1.04 0.28
N ASP A 20 -5.87 -0.60 1.45
CA ASP A 20 -6.84 0.47 1.61
C ASP A 20 -6.25 1.80 1.13
N ALA A 21 -5.00 2.13 1.50
CA ALA A 21 -4.31 3.32 1.02
C ALA A 21 -4.20 3.34 -0.52
N TYR A 22 -3.89 2.19 -1.13
CA TYR A 22 -3.87 2.05 -2.58
C TYR A 22 -5.26 2.21 -3.20
N THR A 23 -6.27 1.53 -2.64
CA THR A 23 -7.65 1.53 -3.15
C THR A 23 -8.25 2.92 -3.09
N LEU A 24 -8.17 3.60 -1.94
CA LEU A 24 -8.67 4.95 -1.77
C LEU A 24 -8.01 5.93 -2.76
N ARG A 25 -6.71 5.75 -3.04
CA ARG A 25 -6.00 6.61 -3.99
C ARG A 25 -6.33 6.29 -5.46
N HIS A 26 -6.33 5.02 -5.85
CA HIS A 26 -6.33 4.61 -7.26
C HIS A 26 -7.69 4.13 -7.76
N VAL A 27 -8.55 3.64 -6.89
CA VAL A 27 -9.91 3.19 -7.20
C VAL A 27 -10.92 4.31 -6.92
N ASP A 28 -10.91 4.85 -5.70
CA ASP A 28 -11.80 5.96 -5.30
C ASP A 28 -11.28 7.33 -5.76
N ASN A 29 -10.06 7.39 -6.29
CA ASN A 29 -9.42 8.58 -6.86
C ASN A 29 -9.30 9.76 -5.87
N LEU A 30 -9.20 9.46 -4.56
CA LEU A 30 -9.05 10.45 -3.50
C LEU A 30 -7.67 11.12 -3.53
N THR A 31 -7.59 12.34 -3.01
CA THR A 31 -6.29 13.01 -2.82
C THR A 31 -5.54 12.39 -1.65
N TRP A 32 -4.21 12.49 -1.65
CA TRP A 32 -3.40 11.95 -0.56
C TRP A 32 -3.76 12.52 0.82
N ASP A 33 -4.17 13.79 0.89
CA ASP A 33 -4.69 14.41 2.12
C ASP A 33 -6.02 13.78 2.57
N GLN A 34 -6.91 13.42 1.65
CA GLN A 34 -8.15 12.73 1.98
C GLN A 34 -7.91 11.28 2.42
N VAL A 35 -6.97 10.58 1.79
CA VAL A 35 -6.55 9.23 2.17
C VAL A 35 -5.94 9.25 3.58
N ALA A 36 -5.05 10.21 3.84
CA ALA A 36 -4.45 10.44 5.16
C ALA A 36 -5.52 10.68 6.25
N ALA A 37 -6.50 11.54 5.96
CA ALA A 37 -7.61 11.79 6.87
C ALA A 37 -8.52 10.56 7.06
N ALA A 38 -8.75 9.76 6.02
CA ALA A 38 -9.58 8.56 6.09
C ALA A 38 -8.91 7.43 6.90
N LEU A 39 -7.58 7.33 6.83
CA LEU A 39 -6.79 6.33 7.55
C LEU A 39 -6.23 6.84 8.89
N ASP A 40 -6.51 8.10 9.25
CA ASP A 40 -5.96 8.80 10.43
C ASP A 40 -4.43 8.72 10.53
N GLU A 41 -3.75 8.77 9.38
CA GLU A 41 -2.29 8.62 9.30
C GLU A 41 -1.66 9.72 8.43
N PRO A 42 -0.38 10.08 8.65
CA PRO A 42 0.29 11.10 7.87
C PRO A 42 0.34 10.77 6.37
N VAL A 43 0.24 11.81 5.53
CA VAL A 43 0.35 11.69 4.06
C VAL A 43 1.59 10.91 3.63
N ALA A 44 2.72 11.12 4.32
CA ALA A 44 3.96 10.40 4.01
C ALA A 44 3.84 8.89 4.27
N VAL A 45 3.13 8.48 5.33
CA VAL A 45 2.94 7.07 5.70
C VAL A 45 2.00 6.40 4.71
N VAL A 46 0.82 6.98 4.43
CA VAL A 46 -0.14 6.37 3.50
C VAL A 46 0.40 6.28 2.07
N LYS A 47 1.28 7.22 1.67
CA LYS A 47 2.02 7.12 0.40
C LYS A 47 3.00 5.96 0.39
N ASP A 48 3.79 5.81 1.45
CA ASP A 48 4.76 4.70 1.60
C ASP A 48 4.04 3.34 1.59
N TRP A 49 2.89 3.25 2.25
CA TRP A 49 2.03 2.06 2.25
C TRP A 49 1.47 1.71 0.87
N ALA A 50 0.89 2.68 0.17
CA ALA A 50 0.39 2.47 -1.18
C ALA A 50 1.52 2.08 -2.15
N GLN A 51 2.70 2.70 -2.04
CA GLN A 51 3.87 2.35 -2.84
C GLN A 51 4.35 0.93 -2.53
N THR A 52 4.47 0.56 -1.25
CA THR A 52 4.85 -0.79 -0.82
C THR A 52 3.89 -1.85 -1.37
N TYR A 53 2.60 -1.56 -1.41
CA TYR A 53 1.62 -2.45 -2.03
C TYR A 53 1.86 -2.63 -3.54
N ILE A 54 2.15 -1.53 -4.25
CA ILE A 54 2.47 -1.55 -5.68
C ILE A 54 3.73 -2.37 -5.93
N ASP A 55 4.84 -2.12 -5.21
CA ASP A 55 6.10 -2.85 -5.37
C ASP A 55 5.92 -4.36 -5.14
N ARG A 56 5.12 -4.75 -4.15
CA ARG A 56 4.78 -6.17 -3.91
C ARG A 56 3.95 -6.78 -5.03
N THR A 57 2.97 -6.02 -5.54
CA THR A 57 2.07 -6.50 -6.60
C THR A 57 2.80 -6.58 -7.94
N ASP A 58 3.67 -5.62 -8.24
CA ASP A 58 4.52 -5.61 -9.44
C ASP A 58 5.53 -6.77 -9.41
N ALA A 59 6.18 -7.01 -8.26
CA ALA A 59 7.03 -8.18 -8.09
C ALA A 59 6.27 -9.49 -8.30
N ALA A 60 5.08 -9.65 -7.72
CA ALA A 60 4.25 -10.83 -7.91
C ALA A 60 3.78 -11.00 -9.36
N ALA A 61 3.45 -9.90 -10.04
CA ALA A 61 3.08 -9.91 -11.46
C ALA A 61 4.27 -10.27 -12.35
N ALA A 62 5.47 -9.78 -12.05
CA ALA A 62 6.70 -10.11 -12.76
C ALA A 62 7.05 -11.59 -12.63
N GLU A 63 6.90 -12.18 -11.43
CA GLU A 63 7.09 -13.62 -11.21
C GLU A 63 6.06 -14.46 -11.97
N GLN A 64 4.79 -14.05 -11.97
CA GLN A 64 3.74 -14.73 -12.75
C GLN A 64 4.00 -14.63 -14.26
N GLN A 65 4.48 -13.48 -14.74
CA GLN A 65 4.78 -13.28 -16.14
C GLN A 65 5.98 -14.11 -16.62
N MET A 66 7.02 -14.28 -15.80
CA MET A 66 8.14 -15.20 -16.12
C MET A 66 7.70 -16.66 -16.20
N SER A 67 6.76 -17.08 -15.35
CA SER A 67 6.23 -18.44 -15.36
C SER A 67 5.35 -18.77 -16.57
N LEU A 68 4.88 -17.77 -17.33
CA LEU A 68 4.07 -17.98 -18.55
C LEU A 68 4.91 -18.25 -19.81
N PHE A 69 6.24 -18.11 -19.72
CA PHE A 69 7.16 -18.34 -20.83
C PHE A 69 8.06 -19.59 -20.65
N ASP A 70 7.78 -20.44 -19.65
CA ASP A 70 8.44 -21.76 -19.46
C ASP A 70 7.57 -22.91 -19.99
#